data_AF-A0A401UN41-F1
#
_entry.id   AF-A0A401UN41-F1
#
_cell.length_a   1.000
_cell.length_b   1.000
_cell.length_c   1.000
_cell.angle_alpha   90.00
_cell.angle_beta   90.00
_cell.angle_gamma   90.00
#
_symmetry.space_group_name_H-M   'P 1'
#
loop_
_entity.id
_entity.type
_entity.pdbx_description
1 polymer ?
#
loop_
_entity_poly.entity_id
_entity_poly.type
_entity_poly.pdbx_seq_one_letter_code
_entity_poly.pdbx_strand_id
1 'polypeptide(L)'
;MRWHYAIWLILIIRLLIPYGPQSSLSVFNIFKFSYENPTQIQYTLKNETTGKMQNYNEAKSAENNKNLIGKENVTASKDKTRLRSSLTILWKNIIKIKDSSVNLQLISCIWLLGVIIIATYTIIMTVKLKDKLKNQHICVNQEFISLLLQCKNKLNLKSNIKIINTNLVKTPCVFGFVKPKLLLPIDIENCLNRDELEFVILHELAHIKRKDILVSSISGALQIIHWFNPIIWYSFYRMRNDKELACDALALSYVNSNDYINYGKTIIKLLESYKKTTHTYGMACIINNKSQIKRRVTMISKFKKNSYKWSIIPVLALTLMGGIMLTNAKNNPVLADNKKNPTLVTNKISSDESKTKENIITEHEIIGKHFKGKILMIPGGKKIVVGVNNDISKNVKTTSQIAKENKAICAINAGAFTDDLDNGFSPTGLIMHNGKVIFNDIEDNAKKTEIVGFTDKGILLVGNHSLNELKNLNTTEAVSFGPALIVNGKPTIKDGSDGGMGMAPRTAIGQKADGTVIMLTIDGRRVESLGATLLDVQNILLEHGAYNASNLDGGSSSSMYYNEKVINNPCDSKGERLVVSTFMVLP
;
A
#
# COMPACT_ATOMS: atom_id res chain seq x y z
N MET A 1 -12.15 -6.56 27.44
CA MET A 1 -11.93 -7.98 27.05
C MET A 1 -12.98 -8.48 26.05
N ARG A 2 -14.27 -8.58 26.40
CA ARG A 2 -15.33 -8.98 25.44
C ARG A 2 -15.38 -8.11 24.17
N TRP A 3 -15.05 -6.81 24.30
CA TRP A 3 -14.98 -5.87 23.19
C TRP A 3 -13.88 -6.17 22.15
N HIS A 4 -12.75 -6.78 22.53
CA HIS A 4 -11.71 -7.15 21.56
C HIS A 4 -12.23 -8.19 20.57
N TYR A 5 -13.03 -9.15 21.04
CA TYR A 5 -13.68 -10.09 20.14
C TYR A 5 -14.70 -9.41 19.22
N ALA A 6 -15.44 -8.41 19.73
CA ALA A 6 -16.42 -7.66 18.95
C ALA A 6 -15.79 -6.82 17.82
N ILE A 7 -14.53 -6.36 17.96
CA ILE A 7 -13.81 -5.65 16.88
C ILE A 7 -13.70 -6.54 15.63
N TRP A 8 -13.51 -7.84 15.78
CA TRP A 8 -13.42 -8.75 14.64
C TRP A 8 -14.73 -8.90 13.87
N LEU A 9 -15.88 -8.59 14.48
CA LEU A 9 -17.16 -8.55 13.76
C LEU A 9 -17.16 -7.44 12.69
N ILE A 10 -16.45 -6.33 12.92
CA ILE A 10 -16.28 -5.27 11.92
C ILE A 10 -15.52 -5.82 10.70
N LEU A 11 -14.44 -6.57 10.93
CA LEU A 11 -13.70 -7.24 9.85
C LEU A 11 -14.59 -8.22 9.08
N ILE A 12 -15.37 -9.05 9.78
CA ILE A 12 -16.29 -9.99 9.15
C ILE A 12 -17.33 -9.26 8.29
N ILE A 13 -17.94 -8.20 8.83
CA ILE A 13 -18.93 -7.39 8.09
C ILE A 13 -18.28 -6.78 6.84
N ARG A 14 -17.05 -6.26 6.96
CA ARG A 14 -16.32 -5.68 5.81
C ARG A 14 -16.03 -6.70 4.72
N LEU A 15 -15.70 -7.93 5.09
CA LEU A 15 -15.41 -9.00 4.12
C LEU A 15 -16.69 -9.57 3.49
N LEU A 16 -17.81 -9.57 4.22
CA LEU A 16 -19.12 -9.98 3.70
C LEU A 16 -19.75 -8.90 2.80
N ILE A 17 -19.57 -7.63 3.16
CA ILE A 17 -20.13 -6.48 2.48
C ILE A 17 -18.97 -5.65 1.92
N PRO A 18 -18.45 -6.00 0.73
CA PRO A 18 -17.36 -5.24 0.12
C PRO A 18 -17.77 -3.81 -0.26
N TYR A 19 -19.07 -3.52 -0.32
CA TYR A 19 -19.63 -2.21 -0.64
C TYR A 19 -20.23 -1.53 0.60
N GLY A 20 -19.53 -0.52 1.13
CA GLY A 20 -19.99 0.29 2.26
C GLY A 20 -20.38 1.72 1.83
N PRO A 21 -21.15 2.45 2.67
CA PRO A 21 -21.44 3.86 2.42
C PRO A 21 -20.14 4.67 2.32
N GLN A 22 -20.16 5.70 1.47
CA GLN A 22 -18.99 6.53 1.23
C GLN A 22 -18.76 7.52 2.38
N SER A 23 -17.53 7.65 2.85
CA SER A 23 -17.17 8.59 3.91
C SER A 23 -15.79 9.19 3.72
N SER A 24 -15.62 10.46 4.10
CA SER A 24 -14.31 11.13 4.19
C SER A 24 -13.42 10.54 5.29
N LEU A 25 -14.01 9.84 6.26
CA LEU A 25 -13.30 9.19 7.37
C LEU A 25 -12.89 7.74 7.07
N SER A 26 -13.15 7.23 5.87
CA SER A 26 -12.81 5.86 5.49
C SER A 26 -11.29 5.62 5.45
N VAL A 27 -10.81 4.48 5.99
CA VAL A 27 -9.41 4.04 5.81
C VAL A 27 -9.04 3.90 4.34
N PHE A 28 -9.99 3.59 3.47
CA PHE A 28 -9.73 3.45 2.04
C PHE A 28 -9.44 4.79 1.36
N ASN A 29 -9.66 5.95 2.01
CA ASN A 29 -9.15 7.23 1.53
C ASN A 29 -7.61 7.29 1.59
N ILE A 30 -6.98 6.53 2.50
CA ILE A 30 -5.52 6.40 2.62
C ILE A 30 -4.96 5.49 1.51
N PHE A 31 -5.72 4.47 1.10
CA PHE A 31 -5.30 3.43 0.15
C PHE A 31 -6.03 3.50 -1.21
N LYS A 32 -6.33 4.67 -1.76
CA LYS A 32 -6.94 4.76 -3.11
C LYS A 32 -5.94 4.27 -4.18
N PHE A 33 -5.86 2.95 -4.36
CA PHE A 33 -5.46 2.34 -5.62
C PHE A 33 -6.53 2.71 -6.65
N SER A 34 -6.14 3.41 -7.71
CA SER A 34 -7.00 3.69 -8.86
C SER A 34 -7.40 2.36 -9.50
N TYR A 35 -8.60 1.87 -9.21
CA TYR A 35 -9.25 0.85 -10.01
C TYR A 35 -10.11 1.58 -11.04
N GLU A 36 -9.61 1.71 -12.27
CA GLU A 36 -10.41 2.14 -13.41
C GLU A 36 -11.47 1.05 -13.69
N ASN A 37 -12.75 1.41 -13.67
CA ASN A 37 -13.80 0.50 -14.11
C ASN A 37 -13.68 0.29 -15.62
N PRO A 38 -13.60 -0.96 -16.11
CA PRO A 38 -13.69 -1.23 -17.53
C PRO A 38 -15.17 -1.25 -17.89
N THR A 39 -15.73 -0.16 -18.38
CA THR A 39 -16.98 -0.22 -19.16
C THR A 39 -17.20 1.06 -19.96
N GLN A 40 -17.48 0.86 -21.25
CA GLN A 40 -17.83 1.82 -22.29
C GLN A 40 -16.68 2.50 -23.06
N ILE A 41 -15.88 1.69 -23.77
CA ILE A 41 -15.31 2.14 -25.05
C ILE A 41 -16.38 1.88 -26.10
N GLN A 42 -17.13 2.92 -26.45
CA GLN A 42 -17.94 2.94 -27.65
C GLN A 42 -17.00 3.31 -28.81
N TYR A 43 -16.79 2.37 -29.72
CA TYR A 43 -15.99 2.54 -30.92
C TYR A 43 -16.48 3.77 -31.71
N THR A 44 -15.59 4.75 -31.88
CA THR A 44 -15.69 5.68 -33.00
C THR A 44 -14.41 5.56 -33.81
N LEU A 45 -14.33 4.49 -34.61
CA LEU A 45 -13.50 4.48 -35.80
C LEU A 45 -14.19 5.39 -36.81
N LYS A 46 -13.62 6.57 -37.05
CA LYS A 46 -13.85 7.28 -38.31
C LYS A 46 -12.51 7.76 -38.86
N ASN A 47 -12.23 7.19 -40.01
CA ASN A 47 -11.08 7.32 -40.88
C ASN A 47 -10.68 8.76 -41.17
N GLU A 48 -9.37 8.98 -41.26
CA GLU A 48 -8.65 9.84 -42.21
C GLU A 48 -7.16 9.64 -41.85
N THR A 49 -6.21 9.26 -42.71
CA THR A 49 -6.22 9.05 -44.16
C THR A 49 -4.95 8.24 -44.48
N THR A 50 -5.14 7.26 -45.36
CA THR A 50 -4.22 6.79 -46.39
C THR A 50 -2.98 7.65 -46.65
N GLY A 51 -1.79 7.02 -46.57
CA GLY A 51 -0.55 7.60 -47.04
C GLY A 51 0.68 6.71 -46.82
N LYS A 52 0.90 5.77 -47.74
CA LYS A 52 2.17 5.06 -48.03
C LYS A 52 2.59 3.93 -47.06
N MET A 53 2.08 2.74 -47.35
CA MET A 53 2.94 1.53 -47.37
C MET A 53 3.80 1.58 -48.63
N GLN A 54 5.12 1.46 -48.49
CA GLN A 54 5.95 0.69 -49.41
C GLN A 54 7.36 0.48 -48.84
N ASN A 55 7.79 -0.79 -48.90
CA ASN A 55 9.17 -1.30 -48.92
C ASN A 55 9.93 -1.27 -47.58
N TYR A 56 10.66 -2.30 -47.14
CA TYR A 56 11.18 -3.47 -47.81
C TYR A 56 11.58 -4.52 -46.75
N ASN A 57 11.32 -5.80 -47.01
CA ASN A 57 11.99 -6.92 -46.34
C ASN A 57 13.24 -7.25 -47.14
N GLU A 58 14.41 -7.23 -46.52
CA GLU A 58 15.68 -7.91 -46.89
C GLU A 58 16.69 -7.50 -45.79
N ALA A 59 17.53 -8.33 -45.18
CA ALA A 59 17.93 -9.69 -45.43
C ALA A 59 18.43 -10.33 -44.12
N LYS A 60 18.10 -11.62 -43.92
CA LYS A 60 18.94 -12.56 -43.18
C LYS A 60 20.03 -13.04 -44.14
N SER A 61 21.30 -12.95 -43.74
CA SER A 61 22.38 -13.94 -43.95
C SER A 61 23.76 -13.28 -43.86
N ALA A 62 24.55 -13.66 -42.85
CA ALA A 62 26.01 -13.83 -42.95
C ALA A 62 26.55 -14.25 -41.57
N GLU A 63 26.74 -15.55 -41.42
CA GLU A 63 27.53 -16.19 -40.39
C GLU A 63 28.99 -16.29 -40.88
N ASN A 64 29.94 -16.32 -39.94
CA ASN A 64 31.36 -16.68 -40.06
C ASN A 64 32.38 -15.61 -40.51
N ASN A 65 33.21 -15.17 -39.55
CA ASN A 65 34.64 -15.47 -39.62
C ASN A 65 35.30 -15.50 -38.23
N LYS A 66 36.24 -16.44 -38.05
CA LYS A 66 36.95 -16.78 -36.81
C LYS A 66 38.46 -16.65 -37.03
N ASN A 67 39.18 -16.29 -35.95
CA ASN A 67 40.64 -16.40 -35.68
C ASN A 67 41.51 -15.25 -36.24
N LEU A 68 42.50 -14.68 -35.53
CA LEU A 68 43.61 -15.30 -34.77
C LEU A 68 44.18 -14.39 -33.62
N ILE A 69 44.44 -15.04 -32.48
CA ILE A 69 45.62 -15.05 -31.57
C ILE A 69 46.19 -13.76 -30.94
N GLY A 70 46.21 -13.79 -29.59
CA GLY A 70 47.16 -13.09 -28.71
C GLY A 70 46.84 -13.32 -27.23
N LYS A 71 47.45 -14.33 -26.60
CA LYS A 71 47.32 -14.68 -25.17
C LYS A 71 48.20 -13.75 -24.31
N GLU A 72 47.68 -13.33 -23.15
CA GLU A 72 48.37 -13.51 -21.86
C GLU A 72 47.38 -13.37 -20.69
N ASN A 73 47.57 -14.21 -19.67
CA ASN A 73 46.64 -14.49 -18.56
C ASN A 73 46.92 -13.57 -17.36
N VAL A 74 45.89 -13.12 -16.64
CA VAL A 74 45.79 -13.30 -15.16
C VAL A 74 44.32 -13.42 -14.75
N THR A 75 44.10 -14.40 -13.87
CA THR A 75 42.88 -15.01 -13.35
C THR A 75 42.10 -14.16 -12.34
N ALA A 76 40.77 -14.22 -12.42
CA ALA A 76 39.78 -14.43 -11.33
C ALA A 76 38.51 -13.58 -11.50
N SER A 77 37.47 -14.13 -12.15
CA SER A 77 36.03 -13.85 -11.87
C SER A 77 35.11 -14.45 -12.96
N LYS A 78 35.04 -15.79 -13.06
CA LYS A 78 34.13 -16.45 -14.02
C LYS A 78 32.81 -16.98 -13.44
N ASP A 79 32.52 -16.78 -12.16
CA ASP A 79 31.29 -17.30 -11.54
C ASP A 79 30.14 -16.29 -11.34
N LYS A 80 30.34 -14.98 -11.52
CA LYS A 80 29.25 -13.99 -11.41
C LYS A 80 28.51 -13.74 -12.72
N THR A 81 29.09 -14.05 -13.87
CA THR A 81 28.53 -13.77 -15.21
C THR A 81 27.52 -14.81 -15.69
N ARG A 82 27.58 -16.06 -15.21
CA ARG A 82 26.58 -17.10 -15.54
C ARG A 82 25.29 -16.98 -14.72
N LEU A 83 25.35 -16.48 -13.49
CA LEU A 83 24.13 -16.20 -12.70
C LEU A 83 23.38 -14.97 -13.22
N ARG A 84 24.09 -13.96 -13.75
CA ARG A 84 23.46 -12.74 -14.31
C ARG A 84 22.77 -13.00 -15.66
N SER A 85 23.25 -13.96 -16.45
CA SER A 85 22.59 -14.33 -17.72
C SER A 85 21.36 -15.22 -17.53
N SER A 86 21.35 -16.12 -16.55
CA SER A 86 20.15 -16.91 -16.21
C SER A 86 19.08 -16.07 -15.52
N LEU A 87 19.48 -15.11 -14.68
CA LEU A 87 18.56 -14.11 -14.10
C LEU A 87 18.02 -13.16 -15.16
N THR A 88 18.81 -12.69 -16.13
CA THR A 88 18.28 -11.83 -17.21
C THR A 88 17.35 -12.55 -18.17
N ILE A 89 17.51 -13.87 -18.38
CA ILE A 89 16.55 -14.70 -19.14
C ILE A 89 15.25 -14.91 -18.33
N LEU A 90 15.34 -15.17 -17.02
CA LEU A 90 14.17 -15.22 -16.13
C LEU A 90 13.45 -13.87 -16.06
N TRP A 91 14.19 -12.76 -15.95
CA TRP A 91 13.62 -11.41 -15.94
C TRP A 91 13.04 -11.00 -17.30
N LYS A 92 13.68 -11.38 -18.43
CA LYS A 92 13.08 -11.18 -19.76
C LYS A 92 11.78 -11.97 -19.91
N ASN A 93 11.71 -13.20 -19.39
CA ASN A 93 10.49 -14.00 -19.42
C ASN A 93 9.41 -13.45 -18.46
N ILE A 94 9.79 -12.86 -17.32
CA ILE A 94 8.86 -12.15 -16.41
C ILE A 94 8.35 -10.84 -17.04
N ILE A 95 9.19 -10.11 -17.77
CA ILE A 95 8.80 -8.85 -18.44
C ILE A 95 7.96 -9.13 -19.69
N LYS A 96 8.18 -10.25 -20.39
CA LYS A 96 7.33 -10.69 -21.51
C LYS A 96 5.91 -11.12 -21.09
N ILE A 97 5.64 -11.26 -19.78
CA ILE A 97 4.29 -11.50 -19.23
C ILE A 97 3.48 -10.20 -19.15
N LYS A 98 4.10 -9.02 -19.31
CA LYS A 98 3.39 -7.73 -19.21
C LYS A 98 2.69 -7.28 -20.51
N ASP A 99 2.99 -7.94 -21.63
CA ASP A 99 2.34 -7.74 -22.94
C ASP A 99 1.37 -8.87 -23.32
N SER A 100 1.25 -9.87 -22.45
CA SER A 100 0.09 -10.75 -22.46
C SER A 100 -0.95 -10.04 -21.62
N SER A 101 -2.15 -9.81 -22.15
CA SER A 101 -3.33 -9.75 -21.29
C SER A 101 -3.27 -10.97 -20.38
N VAL A 102 -2.80 -10.80 -19.13
CA VAL A 102 -2.93 -11.85 -18.13
C VAL A 102 -4.43 -12.00 -18.01
N ASN A 103 -4.93 -13.05 -18.66
CA ASN A 103 -6.34 -13.17 -18.91
C ASN A 103 -7.00 -13.12 -17.54
N LEU A 104 -7.75 -12.05 -17.23
CA LEU A 104 -8.42 -11.91 -15.93
C LEU A 104 -9.27 -13.16 -15.66
N GLN A 105 -9.73 -13.83 -16.74
CA GLN A 105 -10.38 -15.13 -16.72
C GLN A 105 -9.47 -16.22 -16.16
N LEU A 106 -8.20 -16.31 -16.55
CA LEU A 106 -7.25 -17.28 -16.02
C LEU A 106 -7.00 -17.07 -14.52
N ILE A 107 -6.79 -15.83 -14.06
CA ILE A 107 -6.65 -15.52 -12.63
C ILE A 107 -7.94 -15.89 -11.88
N SER A 108 -9.11 -15.56 -12.44
CA SER A 108 -10.41 -15.88 -11.86
C SER A 108 -10.65 -17.40 -11.80
N CYS A 109 -10.22 -18.14 -12.82
CA CYS A 109 -10.28 -19.60 -12.85
C CYS A 109 -9.37 -20.22 -11.78
N ILE A 110 -8.13 -19.72 -11.63
CA ILE A 110 -7.21 -20.19 -10.57
C ILE A 110 -7.82 -19.89 -9.19
N TRP A 111 -8.34 -18.69 -9.00
CA TRP A 111 -9.00 -18.30 -7.75
C TRP A 111 -10.20 -19.22 -7.44
N LEU A 112 -11.09 -19.44 -8.42
CA LEU A 112 -12.28 -20.28 -8.28
C LEU A 112 -11.91 -21.75 -8.02
N LEU A 113 -10.88 -22.26 -8.70
CA LEU A 113 -10.37 -23.61 -8.48
C LEU A 113 -9.89 -23.78 -7.02
N GLY A 114 -9.15 -22.81 -6.49
CA GLY A 114 -8.73 -22.82 -5.09
C GLY A 114 -9.92 -22.78 -4.11
N VAL A 115 -10.94 -21.96 -4.39
CA VAL A 115 -12.20 -21.92 -3.62
C VAL A 115 -12.88 -23.28 -3.63
N ILE A 116 -13.06 -23.90 -4.81
CA ILE A 116 -13.73 -25.20 -4.96
C ILE A 116 -12.98 -26.30 -4.21
N ILE A 117 -11.65 -26.36 -4.35
CA ILE A 117 -10.83 -27.39 -3.69
C ILE A 117 -10.97 -27.29 -2.16
N ILE A 118 -10.81 -26.09 -1.59
CA ILE A 118 -10.83 -25.89 -0.14
C ILE A 118 -12.25 -26.01 0.41
N ALA A 119 -13.26 -25.51 -0.31
CA ALA A 119 -14.67 -25.66 0.05
C ALA A 119 -15.07 -27.14 0.07
N THR A 120 -14.76 -27.86 -1.01
CA THR A 120 -15.09 -29.29 -1.15
C THR A 120 -14.41 -30.10 -0.06
N TYR A 121 -13.12 -29.86 0.19
CA TYR A 121 -12.40 -30.46 1.31
C TYR A 121 -13.10 -30.18 2.64
N THR A 122 -13.42 -28.91 2.94
CA THR A 122 -14.05 -28.51 4.21
C THR A 122 -15.44 -29.11 4.39
N ILE A 123 -16.25 -29.17 3.32
CA ILE A 123 -17.59 -29.76 3.31
C ILE A 123 -17.49 -31.28 3.52
N ILE A 124 -16.65 -31.97 2.74
CA ILE A 124 -16.43 -33.42 2.89
C ILE A 124 -15.98 -33.74 4.31
N MET A 125 -15.04 -32.97 4.86
CA MET A 125 -14.57 -33.16 6.22
C MET A 125 -15.68 -32.94 7.26
N THR A 126 -16.52 -31.92 7.10
CA THR A 126 -17.64 -31.65 8.00
C THR A 126 -18.74 -32.71 7.91
N VAL A 127 -19.05 -33.18 6.70
CA VAL A 127 -20.03 -34.25 6.46
C VAL A 127 -19.53 -35.57 7.04
N LYS A 128 -18.27 -35.95 6.78
CA LYS A 128 -17.64 -37.14 7.37
C LYS A 128 -17.70 -37.11 8.90
N LEU A 129 -17.41 -35.96 9.53
CA LEU A 129 -17.54 -35.81 10.98
C LEU A 129 -18.99 -35.96 11.43
N LYS A 130 -19.93 -35.30 10.76
CA LYS A 130 -21.36 -35.38 11.08
C LYS A 130 -21.88 -36.82 10.99
N ASP A 131 -21.48 -37.57 9.97
CA ASP A 131 -21.89 -38.95 9.77
C ASP A 131 -21.25 -39.88 10.79
N LYS A 132 -19.96 -39.73 11.08
CA LYS A 132 -19.32 -40.46 12.19
C LYS A 132 -20.01 -40.20 13.52
N LEU A 133 -20.41 -38.95 13.80
CA LEU A 133 -21.13 -38.56 15.02
C LEU A 133 -22.58 -39.04 15.09
N LYS A 134 -23.21 -39.48 13.98
CA LYS A 134 -24.54 -40.10 14.03
C LYS A 134 -24.49 -41.48 14.70
N ASN A 135 -23.37 -42.18 14.53
CA ASN A 135 -23.19 -43.55 14.99
C ASN A 135 -22.52 -43.64 16.38
N GLN A 136 -22.33 -42.51 17.06
CA GLN A 136 -21.73 -42.46 18.40
C GLN A 136 -22.79 -42.50 19.49
N HIS A 137 -22.43 -43.05 20.63
CA HIS A 137 -23.33 -43.19 21.78
C HIS A 137 -23.65 -41.83 22.41
N ILE A 138 -24.94 -41.58 22.65
CA ILE A 138 -25.39 -40.48 23.48
C ILE A 138 -24.96 -40.79 24.92
N CYS A 139 -24.44 -39.79 25.63
CA CYS A 139 -24.03 -39.96 27.02
C CYS A 139 -25.22 -40.43 27.86
N VAL A 140 -25.03 -41.52 28.61
CA VAL A 140 -26.04 -42.12 29.50
C VAL A 140 -25.79 -41.72 30.97
N ASN A 141 -24.63 -41.14 31.27
CA ASN A 141 -24.25 -40.75 32.62
C ASN A 141 -25.18 -39.64 33.14
N GLN A 142 -25.99 -39.97 34.15
CA GLN A 142 -26.98 -39.06 34.73
C GLN A 142 -26.35 -37.85 35.41
N GLU A 143 -25.15 -37.99 35.97
CA GLU A 143 -24.43 -36.88 36.59
C GLU A 143 -24.11 -35.81 35.54
N PHE A 144 -23.59 -36.21 34.38
CA PHE A 144 -23.23 -35.32 33.29
C PHE A 144 -24.45 -34.61 32.71
N ILE A 145 -25.56 -35.34 32.55
CA ILE A 145 -26.83 -34.78 32.10
C ILE A 145 -27.35 -33.76 33.12
N SER A 146 -27.30 -34.09 34.41
CA SER A 146 -27.74 -33.20 35.48
C SER A 146 -26.92 -31.91 35.52
N LEU A 147 -25.60 -32.01 35.37
CA LEU A 147 -24.69 -30.87 35.38
C LEU A 147 -24.88 -29.98 34.14
N LEU A 148 -25.09 -30.58 32.96
CA LEU A 148 -25.46 -29.85 31.76
C LEU A 148 -26.77 -29.07 31.96
N LEU A 149 -27.79 -29.68 32.56
CA LEU A 149 -29.07 -29.02 32.82
C LEU A 149 -28.90 -27.86 33.82
N GLN A 150 -28.12 -28.05 34.89
CA GLN A 150 -27.78 -26.99 35.85
C GLN A 150 -27.09 -25.81 35.16
N CYS A 151 -26.04 -26.07 34.37
CA CYS A 151 -25.29 -25.03 33.65
C CYS A 151 -26.15 -24.34 32.57
N LYS A 152 -27.00 -25.09 31.86
CA LYS A 152 -27.95 -24.56 30.88
C LYS A 152 -28.93 -23.58 31.53
N ASN A 153 -29.44 -23.92 32.71
CA ASN A 153 -30.30 -23.05 33.50
C ASN A 153 -29.56 -21.80 33.98
N LYS A 154 -28.34 -21.94 34.53
CA LYS A 154 -27.47 -20.80 34.92
C LYS A 154 -27.25 -19.81 33.77
N LEU A 155 -27.06 -20.33 32.55
CA LEU A 155 -26.82 -19.52 31.35
C LEU A 155 -28.10 -19.03 30.64
N ASN A 156 -29.29 -19.42 31.10
CA ASN A 156 -30.58 -19.16 30.45
C ASN A 156 -30.63 -19.61 28.98
N LEU A 157 -30.10 -20.80 28.69
CA LEU A 157 -30.07 -21.36 27.34
C LEU A 157 -31.35 -22.14 27.04
N LYS A 158 -32.02 -21.82 25.92
CA LYS A 158 -33.23 -22.54 25.48
C LYS A 158 -32.94 -23.70 24.53
N SER A 159 -31.74 -23.78 23.95
CA SER A 159 -31.35 -24.81 23.00
C SER A 159 -31.42 -26.22 23.62
N ASN A 160 -31.86 -27.19 22.82
CA ASN A 160 -31.74 -28.61 23.18
C ASN A 160 -30.32 -29.09 22.86
N ILE A 161 -29.53 -29.37 23.90
CA ILE A 161 -28.12 -29.72 23.79
C ILE A 161 -27.98 -31.19 24.19
N LYS A 162 -27.42 -32.00 23.31
CA LYS A 162 -27.13 -33.42 23.59
C LYS A 162 -25.65 -33.60 23.87
N ILE A 163 -25.31 -34.44 24.86
CA ILE A 163 -23.93 -34.85 25.13
C ILE A 163 -23.63 -36.10 24.32
N ILE A 164 -22.49 -36.11 23.62
CA ILE A 164 -21.98 -37.27 22.90
C ILE A 164 -20.56 -37.55 23.41
N ASN A 165 -20.36 -38.72 23.99
CA ASN A 165 -19.02 -39.18 24.37
C ASN A 165 -18.39 -39.83 23.13
N THR A 166 -17.22 -39.35 22.71
CA THR A 166 -16.61 -39.82 21.46
C THR A 166 -15.08 -39.74 21.48
N ASN A 167 -14.43 -40.69 20.82
CA ASN A 167 -12.98 -40.68 20.58
C ASN A 167 -12.58 -39.81 19.37
N LEU A 168 -13.55 -39.23 18.66
CA LEU A 168 -13.31 -38.40 17.48
C LEU A 168 -12.74 -37.03 17.82
N VAL A 169 -12.94 -36.57 19.06
CA VAL A 169 -12.40 -35.32 19.58
C VAL A 169 -11.55 -35.60 20.79
N LYS A 170 -10.41 -34.92 20.90
CA LYS A 170 -9.53 -35.06 22.06
C LYS A 170 -9.76 -34.01 23.11
N THR A 171 -10.40 -32.90 22.78
CA THR A 171 -10.81 -31.89 23.74
C THR A 171 -12.32 -31.74 23.72
N PRO A 172 -12.95 -31.35 24.85
CA PRO A 172 -14.32 -30.86 24.84
C PRO A 172 -14.52 -29.84 23.73
N CYS A 173 -15.60 -29.97 22.99
CA CYS A 173 -15.99 -28.96 22.01
C CYS A 173 -17.48 -29.06 21.68
N VAL A 174 -18.04 -27.97 21.16
CA VAL A 174 -19.42 -27.96 20.64
C VAL A 174 -19.45 -28.10 19.12
N PHE A 175 -20.34 -28.96 18.62
CA PHE A 175 -20.59 -29.16 17.21
C PHE A 175 -22.06 -28.90 16.83
N GLY A 176 -22.27 -28.17 15.73
CA GLY A 176 -23.59 -27.94 15.12
C GLY A 176 -24.28 -26.64 15.56
N PHE A 177 -24.84 -25.91 14.59
CA PHE A 177 -25.48 -24.62 14.82
C PHE A 177 -26.95 -24.73 15.26
N VAL A 178 -27.78 -25.47 14.51
CA VAL A 178 -29.23 -25.57 14.77
C VAL A 178 -29.56 -26.52 15.93
N LYS A 179 -28.84 -27.64 16.00
CA LYS A 179 -28.97 -28.67 17.05
C LYS A 179 -27.58 -28.89 17.67
N PRO A 180 -27.13 -28.01 18.58
CA PRO A 180 -25.79 -28.09 19.15
C PRO A 180 -25.62 -29.38 19.94
N LYS A 181 -24.45 -30.00 19.79
CA LYS A 181 -24.02 -31.21 20.49
C LYS A 181 -22.75 -30.88 21.26
N LEU A 182 -22.74 -31.19 22.56
CA LEU A 182 -21.55 -31.13 23.39
C LEU A 182 -20.79 -32.44 23.19
N LEU A 183 -19.61 -32.37 22.57
CA LEU A 183 -18.74 -33.51 22.35
C LEU A 183 -17.74 -33.58 23.49
N LEU A 184 -17.74 -34.70 24.21
CA LEU A 184 -16.81 -34.96 25.30
C LEU A 184 -15.90 -36.14 24.93
N PRO A 185 -14.58 -36.02 25.15
CA PRO A 185 -13.68 -37.17 25.05
C PRO A 185 -14.11 -38.28 26.01
N ILE A 186 -13.94 -39.54 25.61
CA ILE A 186 -14.35 -40.70 26.43
C ILE A 186 -13.62 -40.70 27.79
N ASP A 187 -12.37 -40.25 27.81
CA ASP A 187 -11.54 -40.26 29.02
C ASP A 187 -11.82 -39.09 29.99
N ILE A 188 -12.77 -38.20 29.66
CA ILE A 188 -12.99 -36.98 30.45
C ILE A 188 -13.45 -37.27 31.88
N GLU A 189 -14.21 -38.36 32.07
CA GLU A 189 -14.72 -38.83 33.36
C GLU A 189 -13.59 -39.21 34.32
N ASN A 190 -12.51 -39.80 33.79
CA ASN A 190 -11.34 -40.17 34.57
C ASN A 190 -10.41 -38.98 34.83
N CYS A 191 -10.54 -37.90 34.04
CA CYS A 191 -9.62 -36.78 34.07
C CYS A 191 -10.11 -35.62 34.95
N LEU A 192 -11.42 -35.43 35.09
CA LEU A 192 -12.02 -34.27 35.75
C LEU A 192 -12.95 -34.68 36.88
N ASN A 193 -12.86 -33.98 38.01
CA ASN A 193 -13.89 -34.06 39.05
C ASN A 193 -15.15 -33.24 38.66
N ARG A 194 -16.20 -33.32 39.48
CA ARG A 194 -17.50 -32.66 39.23
C ARG A 194 -17.39 -31.15 39.02
N ASP A 195 -16.62 -30.45 39.85
CA ASP A 195 -16.47 -28.99 39.77
C ASP A 195 -15.65 -28.58 38.55
N GLU A 196 -14.58 -29.33 38.26
CA GLU A 196 -13.78 -29.15 37.05
C GLU A 196 -14.64 -29.37 35.79
N LEU A 197 -15.48 -30.40 35.78
CA LEU A 197 -16.41 -30.65 34.68
C LEU A 197 -17.44 -29.52 34.54
N GLU A 198 -17.91 -28.94 35.64
CA GLU A 198 -18.82 -27.79 35.62
C GLU A 198 -18.18 -26.61 34.88
N PHE A 199 -16.92 -26.30 35.19
CA PHE A 199 -16.16 -25.24 34.53
C PHE A 199 -16.03 -25.45 33.02
N VAL A 200 -15.77 -26.70 32.61
CA VAL A 200 -15.67 -27.08 31.19
C VAL A 200 -17.01 -26.94 30.50
N ILE A 201 -18.09 -27.44 31.09
CA ILE A 201 -19.44 -27.32 30.53
C ILE A 201 -19.82 -25.83 30.42
N LEU A 202 -19.58 -25.02 31.44
CA LEU A 202 -19.85 -23.58 31.38
C LEU A 202 -19.08 -22.89 30.24
N HIS A 203 -17.83 -23.28 30.01
CA HIS A 203 -17.02 -22.79 28.89
C HIS A 203 -17.61 -23.18 27.52
N GLU A 204 -17.95 -24.45 27.33
CA GLU A 204 -18.52 -24.92 26.07
C GLU A 204 -19.92 -24.32 25.80
N LEU A 205 -20.74 -24.19 26.84
CA LEU A 205 -22.03 -23.52 26.74
C LEU A 205 -21.89 -22.02 26.46
N ALA A 206 -20.78 -21.38 26.86
CA ALA A 206 -20.48 -20.00 26.51
C ALA A 206 -20.33 -19.82 24.99
N HIS A 207 -19.73 -20.79 24.27
CA HIS A 207 -19.68 -20.78 22.81
C HIS A 207 -21.07 -20.82 22.18
N ILE A 208 -21.99 -21.64 22.73
CA ILE A 208 -23.38 -21.73 22.26
C ILE A 208 -24.11 -20.40 22.49
N LYS A 209 -24.01 -19.86 23.72
CA LYS A 209 -24.67 -18.60 24.09
C LYS A 209 -24.23 -17.44 23.21
N ARG A 210 -22.95 -17.40 22.84
CA ARG A 210 -22.37 -16.36 21.97
C ARG A 210 -22.51 -16.66 20.47
N LYS A 211 -23.08 -17.81 20.10
CA LYS A 211 -23.21 -18.28 18.71
C LYS A 211 -21.86 -18.37 17.97
N ASP A 212 -20.80 -18.72 18.69
CA ASP A 212 -19.44 -18.74 18.16
C ASP A 212 -19.26 -19.75 17.01
N ILE A 213 -20.09 -20.79 16.97
CA ILE A 213 -20.13 -21.76 15.86
C ILE A 213 -20.50 -21.06 14.55
N LEU A 214 -21.51 -20.17 14.57
CA LEU A 214 -21.91 -19.41 13.39
C LEU A 214 -20.80 -18.47 12.93
N VAL A 215 -20.20 -17.73 13.86
CA VAL A 215 -19.10 -16.81 13.55
C VAL A 215 -17.90 -17.59 12.97
N SER A 216 -17.63 -18.78 13.50
CA SER A 216 -16.57 -19.67 12.99
C SER A 216 -16.89 -20.22 11.60
N SER A 217 -18.16 -20.55 11.32
CA SER A 217 -18.61 -20.95 9.97
C SER A 217 -18.48 -19.82 8.96
N ILE A 218 -18.93 -18.61 9.30
CA ILE A 218 -18.80 -17.41 8.45
C ILE A 218 -17.33 -17.10 8.18
N SER A 219 -16.51 -17.08 9.22
CA SER A 219 -15.07 -16.82 9.09
C SER A 219 -14.36 -17.89 8.26
N GLY A 220 -14.85 -19.15 8.30
CA GLY A 220 -14.40 -20.22 7.42
C GLY A 220 -14.75 -20.02 5.96
N ALA A 221 -15.99 -19.65 5.66
CA ALA A 221 -16.38 -19.28 4.31
C ALA A 221 -15.51 -18.12 3.78
N LEU A 222 -15.26 -17.10 4.60
CA LEU A 222 -14.39 -15.98 4.24
C LEU A 222 -12.92 -16.40 4.04
N GLN A 223 -12.38 -17.31 4.85
CA GLN A 223 -11.04 -17.87 4.62
C GLN A 223 -10.94 -18.63 3.30
N ILE A 224 -11.99 -19.36 2.93
CA ILE A 224 -12.05 -20.09 1.67
C ILE A 224 -12.04 -19.10 0.49
N ILE A 225 -12.87 -18.05 0.55
CA ILE A 225 -12.92 -16.99 -0.48
C ILE A 225 -11.57 -16.28 -0.60
N HIS A 226 -10.91 -16.03 0.54
CA HIS A 226 -9.64 -15.34 0.63
C HIS A 226 -8.46 -16.30 0.86
N TRP A 227 -8.50 -17.51 0.30
CA TRP A 227 -7.52 -18.55 0.59
C TRP A 227 -6.07 -18.14 0.29
N PHE A 228 -5.89 -17.26 -0.70
CA PHE A 228 -4.59 -16.72 -1.11
C PHE A 228 -4.06 -15.61 -0.19
N ASN A 229 -4.86 -15.08 0.74
CA ASN A 229 -4.53 -13.88 1.51
C ASN A 229 -4.01 -14.23 2.92
N PRO A 230 -2.67 -14.21 3.16
CA PRO A 230 -2.09 -14.59 4.46
C PRO A 230 -2.51 -13.66 5.61
N ILE A 231 -2.88 -12.41 5.33
CA ILE A 231 -3.35 -11.46 6.36
C ILE A 231 -4.70 -11.90 6.92
N ILE A 232 -5.59 -12.44 6.07
CA ILE A 232 -6.89 -12.97 6.52
C ILE A 232 -6.69 -14.22 7.37
N TRP A 233 -5.77 -15.11 6.97
CA TRP A 233 -5.39 -16.27 7.79
C TRP A 233 -4.89 -15.87 9.17
N TYR A 234 -3.97 -14.89 9.23
CA TYR A 234 -3.46 -14.37 10.51
C TYR A 234 -4.55 -13.67 11.34
N SER A 235 -5.40 -12.87 10.70
CA SER A 235 -6.50 -12.15 11.36
C SER A 235 -7.46 -13.11 12.03
N PHE A 236 -7.90 -14.15 11.33
CA PHE A 236 -8.80 -15.14 11.91
C PHE A 236 -8.09 -16.11 12.87
N TYR A 237 -6.78 -16.30 12.76
CA TYR A 237 -5.99 -16.93 13.83
C TYR A 237 -6.05 -16.10 15.12
N ARG A 238 -5.85 -14.78 15.05
CA ARG A 238 -5.95 -13.87 16.21
C ARG A 238 -7.38 -13.78 16.76
N MET A 239 -8.38 -13.71 15.89
CA MET A 239 -9.79 -13.72 16.28
C MET A 239 -10.15 -14.97 17.06
N ARG A 240 -9.68 -16.15 16.64
CA ARG A 240 -9.90 -17.41 17.38
C ARG A 240 -9.32 -17.33 18.80
N ASN A 241 -8.15 -16.73 18.98
CA ASN A 241 -7.58 -16.55 20.32
C ASN A 241 -8.40 -15.58 21.20
N ASP A 242 -8.90 -14.48 20.60
CA ASP A 242 -9.76 -13.53 21.32
C ASP A 242 -11.15 -14.11 21.64
N LYS A 243 -11.65 -15.03 20.80
CA LYS A 243 -12.87 -15.81 21.05
C LYS A 243 -12.75 -16.64 22.33
N GLU A 244 -11.64 -17.36 22.50
CA GLU A 244 -11.39 -18.17 23.71
C GLU A 244 -11.39 -17.31 24.98
N LEU A 245 -10.72 -16.14 24.95
CA LEU A 245 -10.73 -15.19 26.07
C LEU A 245 -12.13 -14.66 26.39
N ALA A 246 -12.95 -14.41 25.36
CA ALA A 246 -14.32 -13.96 25.54
C ALA A 246 -15.22 -15.06 26.11
N CYS A 247 -14.99 -16.33 25.75
CA CYS A 247 -15.65 -17.49 26.38
C CYS A 247 -15.25 -17.65 27.83
N ASP A 248 -13.95 -17.63 28.15
CA ASP A 248 -13.48 -17.70 29.54
C ASP A 248 -14.11 -16.58 30.38
N ALA A 249 -14.13 -15.34 29.87
CA ALA A 249 -14.76 -14.21 30.55
C ALA A 249 -16.29 -14.33 30.69
N LEU A 250 -16.96 -15.14 29.86
CA LEU A 250 -18.39 -15.43 30.01
C LEU A 250 -18.60 -16.55 31.03
N ALA A 251 -17.85 -17.64 30.96
CA ALA A 251 -17.89 -18.71 31.94
C ALA A 251 -17.62 -18.17 33.36
N LEU A 252 -16.55 -17.39 33.54
CA LEU A 252 -16.20 -16.78 34.83
C LEU A 252 -17.27 -15.84 35.41
N SER A 253 -18.17 -15.29 34.58
CA SER A 253 -19.27 -14.47 35.09
C SER A 253 -20.34 -15.29 35.84
N TYR A 254 -20.35 -16.60 35.65
CA TYR A 254 -21.23 -17.57 36.32
C TYR A 254 -20.51 -18.44 37.36
N VAL A 255 -19.18 -18.37 37.43
CA VAL A 255 -18.36 -19.04 38.45
C VAL A 255 -18.24 -18.12 39.68
N ASN A 256 -18.14 -18.70 40.87
CA ASN A 256 -17.91 -17.97 42.10
C ASN A 256 -16.49 -17.37 42.11
N SER A 257 -16.31 -16.21 42.73
CA SER A 257 -15.00 -15.52 42.75
C SER A 257 -13.89 -16.35 43.38
N ASN A 258 -14.22 -17.19 44.36
CA ASN A 258 -13.27 -18.07 45.04
C ASN A 258 -12.74 -19.19 44.12
N ASP A 259 -13.46 -19.50 43.05
CA ASP A 259 -13.17 -20.62 42.14
C ASP A 259 -12.45 -20.19 40.86
N TYR A 260 -12.11 -18.90 40.68
CA TYR A 260 -11.42 -18.43 39.46
C TYR A 260 -10.06 -19.10 39.26
N ILE A 261 -9.34 -19.35 40.36
CA ILE A 261 -8.05 -20.05 40.32
C ILE A 261 -8.27 -21.52 39.93
N ASN A 262 -9.29 -22.17 40.50
CA ASN A 262 -9.63 -23.56 40.19
C ASN A 262 -10.03 -23.71 38.72
N TYR A 263 -10.87 -22.81 38.20
CA TYR A 263 -11.18 -22.71 36.77
C TYR A 263 -9.92 -22.62 35.90
N GLY A 264 -8.99 -21.73 36.27
CA GLY A 264 -7.72 -21.57 35.56
C GLY A 264 -6.87 -22.85 35.56
N LYS A 265 -6.79 -23.54 36.71
CA LYS A 265 -6.11 -24.84 36.85
C LYS A 265 -6.77 -25.91 35.98
N THR A 266 -8.10 -25.98 35.93
CA THR A 266 -8.85 -26.91 35.08
C THR A 266 -8.51 -26.74 33.60
N ILE A 267 -8.45 -25.50 33.13
CA ILE A 267 -8.07 -25.21 31.74
C ILE A 267 -6.63 -25.66 31.47
N ILE A 268 -5.69 -25.41 32.39
CA ILE A 268 -4.31 -25.89 32.25
C ILE A 268 -4.29 -27.42 32.20
N LYS A 269 -4.96 -28.09 33.15
CA LYS A 269 -5.06 -29.56 33.23
C LYS A 269 -5.56 -30.15 31.91
N LEU A 270 -6.64 -29.62 31.34
CA LEU A 270 -7.13 -30.01 30.02
C LEU A 270 -6.08 -29.83 28.92
N LEU A 271 -5.42 -28.67 28.87
CA LEU A 271 -4.39 -28.39 27.86
C LEU A 271 -3.18 -29.31 27.99
N GLU A 272 -2.87 -29.77 29.20
CA GLU A 272 -1.78 -30.71 29.46
C GLU A 272 -2.12 -32.15 29.11
N SER A 273 -3.33 -32.61 29.48
CA SER A 273 -3.81 -33.96 29.18
C SER A 273 -3.95 -34.22 27.68
N TYR A 274 -4.13 -33.18 26.86
CA TYR A 274 -4.37 -33.32 25.41
C TYR A 274 -3.25 -32.74 24.52
N LYS A 275 -2.00 -32.68 25.02
CA LYS A 275 -0.78 -32.11 24.37
C LYS A 275 -0.42 -32.64 22.96
N LYS A 276 -1.01 -33.74 22.47
CA LYS A 276 -0.68 -34.36 21.18
C LYS A 276 -1.92 -34.66 20.33
N THR A 277 -2.28 -33.75 19.42
CA THR A 277 -2.59 -34.11 18.02
C THR A 277 -2.82 -32.91 17.12
N THR A 278 -2.25 -33.00 15.94
CA THR A 278 -2.67 -32.38 14.69
C THR A 278 -3.82 -33.20 14.08
N HIS A 279 -4.72 -32.51 13.38
CA HIS A 279 -5.89 -33.03 12.65
C HIS A 279 -7.12 -33.43 13.48
N THR A 280 -8.03 -32.47 13.64
CA THR A 280 -9.46 -32.75 13.74
C THR A 280 -10.24 -31.89 12.74
N TYR A 281 -11.36 -32.46 12.30
CA TYR A 281 -12.20 -32.00 11.20
C TYR A 281 -12.90 -30.69 11.58
N GLY A 282 -12.54 -29.59 10.89
CA GLY A 282 -13.13 -28.26 11.10
C GLY A 282 -12.11 -27.24 11.62
N MET A 283 -12.25 -25.98 11.21
CA MET A 283 -11.26 -24.91 11.46
C MET A 283 -11.08 -24.49 12.93
N ALA A 284 -11.74 -25.15 13.88
CA ALA A 284 -11.55 -24.94 15.30
C ALA A 284 -10.31 -25.69 15.81
N CYS A 285 -9.17 -25.50 15.15
CA CYS A 285 -7.90 -25.99 15.67
C CYS A 285 -7.44 -25.02 16.76
N ILE A 286 -7.46 -25.47 18.02
CA ILE A 286 -6.72 -24.85 19.12
C ILE A 286 -5.24 -25.11 18.81
N ILE A 287 -4.58 -24.14 18.17
CA ILE A 287 -3.13 -24.17 18.04
C ILE A 287 -2.58 -23.74 19.41
N ASN A 288 -2.14 -24.73 20.19
CA ASN A 288 -1.52 -24.55 21.50
C ASN A 288 -0.19 -23.81 21.37
N ASN A 289 -0.25 -22.48 21.36
CA ASN A 289 0.93 -21.64 21.54
C ASN A 289 1.01 -21.22 23.02
N LYS A 290 2.17 -21.43 23.66
CA LYS A 290 2.44 -21.05 25.07
C LYS A 290 1.99 -19.62 25.39
N SER A 291 2.14 -18.70 24.43
CA SER A 291 1.70 -17.30 24.57
C SER A 291 0.18 -17.16 24.77
N GLN A 292 -0.64 -17.99 24.13
CA GLN A 292 -2.09 -17.94 24.25
C GLN A 292 -2.57 -18.47 25.60
N ILE A 293 -1.96 -19.54 26.09
CA ILE A 293 -2.24 -20.10 27.42
C ILE A 293 -1.91 -19.06 28.49
N LYS A 294 -0.72 -18.44 28.42
CA LYS A 294 -0.32 -17.36 29.32
C LYS A 294 -1.34 -16.21 29.31
N ARG A 295 -1.83 -15.82 28.13
CA ARG A 295 -2.82 -14.76 27.99
C ARG A 295 -4.17 -15.12 28.63
N ARG A 296 -4.64 -16.35 28.49
CA ARG A 296 -5.87 -16.86 29.15
C ARG A 296 -5.72 -16.85 30.66
N VAL A 297 -4.66 -17.46 31.20
CA VAL A 297 -4.39 -17.53 32.65
C VAL A 297 -4.26 -16.14 33.26
N THR A 298 -3.56 -15.22 32.58
CA THR A 298 -3.43 -13.82 33.03
C THR A 298 -4.76 -13.08 33.02
N MET A 299 -5.64 -13.38 32.07
CA MET A 299 -6.98 -12.78 32.01
C MET A 299 -7.85 -13.31 33.15
N ILE A 300 -7.83 -14.63 33.39
CA ILE A 300 -8.56 -15.30 34.46
C ILE A 300 -8.15 -14.74 35.82
N SER A 301 -6.84 -14.60 36.08
CA SER A 301 -6.33 -14.10 37.37
C SER A 301 -6.68 -12.63 37.65
N LYS A 302 -6.93 -11.84 36.60
CA LYS A 302 -7.29 -10.41 36.71
C LYS A 302 -8.80 -10.16 36.53
N PHE A 303 -9.62 -11.20 36.42
CA PHE A 303 -11.04 -11.06 36.15
C PHE A 303 -11.78 -10.42 37.34
N LYS A 304 -12.63 -9.42 37.06
CA LYS A 304 -13.49 -8.74 38.05
C LYS A 304 -14.95 -8.78 37.61
N LYS A 305 -15.83 -9.34 38.45
CA LYS A 305 -17.29 -9.33 38.24
C LYS A 305 -17.78 -7.86 38.30
N ASN A 306 -18.58 -7.43 37.33
CA ASN A 306 -19.19 -6.08 37.22
C ASN A 306 -18.34 -4.89 36.72
N SER A 307 -17.23 -5.11 36.00
CA SER A 307 -16.45 -4.02 35.37
C SER A 307 -17.19 -3.25 34.23
N TYR A 308 -18.49 -3.48 34.00
CA TYR A 308 -19.23 -2.99 32.81
C TYR A 308 -20.02 -1.69 33.01
N LYS A 309 -20.16 -1.18 34.25
CA LYS A 309 -20.97 0.02 34.52
C LYS A 309 -20.43 1.33 33.89
N TRP A 310 -19.26 1.29 33.25
CA TRP A 310 -18.61 2.43 32.57
C TRP A 310 -18.30 2.17 31.07
N SER A 311 -19.11 1.39 30.34
CA SER A 311 -18.80 0.95 28.96
C SER A 311 -19.24 1.89 27.83
N ILE A 312 -19.18 3.22 28.03
CA ILE A 312 -19.37 4.17 26.92
C ILE A 312 -18.15 4.15 25.99
N ILE A 313 -16.94 4.10 26.57
CA ILE A 313 -15.68 4.18 25.81
C ILE A 313 -15.53 3.06 24.76
N PRO A 314 -15.77 1.76 25.07
CA PRO A 314 -15.63 0.70 24.07
C PRO A 314 -16.70 0.75 22.99
N VAL A 315 -17.90 1.23 23.31
CA VAL A 315 -18.99 1.40 22.34
C VAL A 315 -18.66 2.57 21.39
N LEU A 316 -18.19 3.69 21.92
CA LEU A 316 -17.68 4.82 21.12
C LEU A 316 -16.50 4.40 20.24
N ALA A 317 -15.55 3.63 20.78
CA ALA A 317 -14.42 3.12 20.01
C ALA A 317 -14.86 2.19 18.88
N LEU A 318 -15.82 1.27 19.13
CA LEU A 318 -16.35 0.37 18.11
C LEU A 318 -17.16 1.10 17.03
N THR A 319 -17.94 2.10 17.41
CA THR A 319 -18.73 2.90 16.47
C THR A 319 -17.82 3.77 15.60
N LEU A 320 -16.81 4.42 16.19
CA LEU A 320 -15.78 5.16 15.45
C LEU A 320 -15.02 4.23 14.50
N MET A 321 -14.51 3.10 15.00
CA MET A 321 -13.77 2.12 14.19
C MET A 321 -14.66 1.55 13.06
N GLY A 322 -15.94 1.29 13.35
CA GLY A 322 -16.92 0.87 12.35
C GLY A 322 -17.11 1.93 11.26
N GLY A 323 -17.25 3.20 11.64
CA GLY A 323 -17.35 4.34 10.71
C GLY A 323 -16.13 4.49 9.81
N ILE A 324 -14.93 4.16 10.30
CA ILE A 324 -13.67 4.28 9.54
C ILE A 324 -13.41 3.02 8.66
N MET A 325 -13.71 1.82 9.16
CA MET A 325 -13.36 0.55 8.50
C MET A 325 -14.46 -0.01 7.58
N LEU A 326 -15.74 0.29 7.86
CA LEU A 326 -16.87 -0.21 7.06
C LEU A 326 -17.26 0.73 5.93
N THR A 327 -16.82 1.99 5.97
CA THR A 327 -17.12 2.95 4.92
C THR A 327 -16.15 2.80 3.76
N ASN A 328 -16.65 3.01 2.54
CA ASN A 328 -15.80 3.13 1.37
C ASN A 328 -15.24 4.54 1.28
N ALA A 329 -14.12 4.67 0.55
CA ALA A 329 -13.56 5.95 0.22
C ALA A 329 -14.63 6.83 -0.43
N LYS A 330 -14.66 8.12 -0.08
CA LYS A 330 -15.57 9.05 -0.75
C LYS A 330 -15.13 9.18 -2.21
N ASN A 331 -15.97 8.69 -3.12
CA ASN A 331 -15.86 9.03 -4.52
C ASN A 331 -16.46 10.42 -4.63
N ASN A 332 -15.63 11.45 -4.54
CA ASN A 332 -16.04 12.70 -5.15
C ASN A 332 -16.18 12.40 -6.65
N PRO A 333 -17.37 12.52 -7.25
CA PRO A 333 -17.46 12.57 -8.69
C PRO A 333 -16.73 13.84 -9.09
N VAL A 334 -15.45 13.71 -9.46
CA VAL A 334 -14.76 14.75 -10.18
C VAL A 334 -15.34 14.67 -11.59
N LEU A 335 -16.24 15.62 -11.87
CA LEU A 335 -16.66 16.08 -13.20
C LEU A 335 -17.50 15.10 -14.05
N ALA A 336 -18.70 14.77 -13.55
CA ALA A 336 -19.81 14.34 -14.41
C ALA A 336 -21.06 15.18 -14.09
N ASP A 337 -20.89 16.50 -14.00
CA ASP A 337 -21.92 17.50 -14.23
C ASP A 337 -21.27 18.87 -14.09
N ASN A 338 -20.90 19.47 -15.22
CA ASN A 338 -20.80 20.92 -15.42
C ASN A 338 -20.66 21.22 -16.92
N LYS A 339 -21.60 20.71 -17.72
CA LYS A 339 -22.09 21.46 -18.89
C LYS A 339 -23.26 22.31 -18.41
N LYS A 340 -22.96 23.42 -17.72
CA LYS A 340 -23.84 24.59 -17.60
C LYS A 340 -23.02 25.72 -16.99
N ASN A 341 -22.79 26.72 -17.83
CA ASN A 341 -22.32 28.10 -17.60
C ASN A 341 -21.68 28.40 -16.24
N PRO A 342 -20.40 28.82 -16.19
CA PRO A 342 -19.81 29.34 -14.97
C PRO A 342 -20.52 30.65 -14.61
N THR A 343 -21.31 30.59 -13.54
CA THR A 343 -21.83 31.77 -12.85
C THR A 343 -20.62 32.56 -12.34
N LEU A 344 -20.48 33.78 -12.86
CA LEU A 344 -19.52 34.78 -12.42
C LEU A 344 -19.61 34.96 -10.90
N VAL A 345 -18.64 34.44 -10.16
CA VAL A 345 -18.32 34.95 -8.82
C VAL A 345 -17.41 36.15 -9.05
N THR A 346 -18.03 37.31 -9.25
CA THR A 346 -17.35 38.61 -9.19
C THR A 346 -16.94 38.85 -7.75
N ASN A 347 -15.69 38.51 -7.41
CA ASN A 347 -15.02 39.18 -6.30
C ASN A 347 -14.67 40.59 -6.78
N LYS A 348 -15.27 41.59 -6.12
CA LYS A 348 -14.99 43.01 -6.29
C LYS A 348 -13.48 43.25 -6.29
N ILE A 349 -12.97 43.64 -7.44
CA ILE A 349 -11.69 44.33 -7.57
C ILE A 349 -11.97 45.76 -7.12
N SER A 350 -11.47 46.11 -5.93
CA SER A 350 -11.16 47.50 -5.63
C SER A 350 -10.04 47.94 -6.57
N SER A 351 -10.42 48.75 -7.55
CA SER A 351 -9.53 49.50 -8.43
C SER A 351 -8.65 50.44 -7.60
N ASP A 352 -7.36 50.13 -7.44
CA ASP A 352 -6.26 51.12 -7.36
C ASP A 352 -4.83 50.56 -7.14
N GLU A 353 -4.48 49.33 -7.56
CA GLU A 353 -3.09 48.82 -7.42
C GLU A 353 -2.53 48.09 -8.66
N SER A 354 -2.83 48.55 -9.88
CA SER A 354 -2.49 47.79 -11.11
C SER A 354 -1.10 48.09 -11.73
N LYS A 355 -0.12 48.65 -11.00
CA LYS A 355 1.21 48.94 -11.59
C LYS A 355 2.45 48.53 -10.78
N THR A 356 2.31 47.87 -9.65
CA THR A 356 3.47 47.48 -8.79
C THR A 356 3.61 45.99 -8.49
N LYS A 357 2.70 45.13 -8.96
CA LYS A 357 2.71 43.67 -8.65
C LYS A 357 3.49 42.80 -9.65
N GLU A 358 4.00 43.32 -10.76
CA GLU A 358 4.50 42.50 -11.88
C GLU A 358 5.85 41.78 -11.65
N ASN A 359 6.56 41.99 -10.53
CA ASN A 359 7.93 41.47 -10.36
C ASN A 359 8.18 40.63 -9.10
N ILE A 360 7.13 40.21 -8.41
CA ILE A 360 7.21 39.46 -7.15
C ILE A 360 7.07 37.95 -7.42
N ILE A 361 7.99 37.15 -6.88
CA ILE A 361 7.87 35.68 -6.87
C ILE A 361 6.75 35.30 -5.90
N THR A 362 5.79 34.49 -6.33
CA THR A 362 4.68 34.04 -5.47
C THR A 362 4.84 32.57 -5.08
N GLU A 363 4.57 32.26 -3.81
CA GLU A 363 4.55 30.90 -3.27
C GLU A 363 3.10 30.44 -3.10
N HIS A 364 2.79 29.23 -3.57
CA HIS A 364 1.52 28.57 -3.29
C HIS A 364 1.74 27.14 -2.78
N GLU A 365 0.80 26.67 -1.97
CA GLU A 365 0.73 25.26 -1.57
C GLU A 365 -0.11 24.47 -2.57
N ILE A 366 0.39 23.28 -2.91
CA ILE A 366 -0.34 22.30 -3.69
C ILE A 366 -0.81 21.20 -2.74
N ILE A 367 -2.12 20.97 -2.71
CA ILE A 367 -2.71 19.87 -1.95
C ILE A 367 -3.35 18.91 -2.94
N GLY A 368 -2.61 17.86 -3.26
CA GLY A 368 -3.09 16.75 -4.06
C GLY A 368 -3.83 15.73 -3.20
N LYS A 369 -4.40 14.74 -3.89
CA LYS A 369 -5.17 13.65 -3.28
C LYS A 369 -4.35 12.81 -2.28
N HIS A 370 -3.06 12.63 -2.55
CA HIS A 370 -2.13 11.80 -1.77
C HIS A 370 -0.81 12.50 -1.47
N PHE A 371 -0.68 13.78 -1.81
CA PHE A 371 0.55 14.51 -1.69
C PHE A 371 0.35 15.98 -1.35
N LYS A 372 1.35 16.59 -0.73
CA LYS A 372 1.51 18.03 -0.55
C LYS A 372 2.72 18.50 -1.34
N GLY A 373 2.69 19.73 -1.82
CA GLY A 373 3.79 20.32 -2.55
C GLY A 373 3.83 21.83 -2.42
N LYS A 374 4.89 22.41 -2.97
CA LYS A 374 5.11 23.84 -3.06
C LYS A 374 5.35 24.21 -4.52
N ILE A 375 4.75 25.33 -4.92
CA ILE A 375 4.96 25.91 -6.24
C ILE A 375 5.42 27.35 -6.08
N LEU A 376 6.47 27.72 -6.81
CA LEU A 376 6.91 29.10 -6.97
C LEU A 376 6.62 29.54 -8.40
N MET A 377 5.92 30.68 -8.54
CA MET A 377 5.79 31.36 -9.81
C MET A 377 6.79 32.51 -9.88
N ILE A 378 7.66 32.45 -10.87
CA ILE A 378 8.76 33.40 -11.08
C ILE A 378 8.40 34.22 -12.34
N PRO A 379 8.14 35.53 -12.21
CA PRO A 379 7.79 36.37 -13.35
C PRO A 379 8.81 36.30 -14.48
N GLY A 380 8.32 36.38 -15.72
CA GLY A 380 9.16 36.40 -16.91
C GLY A 380 10.21 37.53 -16.87
N GLY A 381 11.39 37.27 -17.43
CA GLY A 381 12.51 38.22 -17.45
C GLY A 381 13.55 38.03 -16.34
N LYS A 382 13.25 37.22 -15.31
CA LYS A 382 14.26 36.78 -14.34
C LYS A 382 15.14 35.67 -14.94
N LYS A 383 16.46 35.82 -14.84
CA LYS A 383 17.42 34.81 -15.36
C LYS A 383 17.45 33.60 -14.43
N ILE A 384 17.07 32.43 -14.96
CA ILE A 384 17.30 31.15 -14.31
C ILE A 384 18.74 30.72 -14.62
N VAL A 385 19.48 30.27 -13.61
CA VAL A 385 20.86 29.76 -13.77
C VAL A 385 21.00 28.37 -13.17
N VAL A 386 21.88 27.56 -13.74
CA VAL A 386 22.29 26.30 -13.14
C VAL A 386 23.35 26.57 -12.07
N GLY A 387 23.08 26.13 -10.84
CA GLY A 387 24.05 26.14 -9.76
C GLY A 387 24.78 24.82 -9.67
N VAL A 388 26.11 24.85 -9.82
CA VAL A 388 27.01 23.70 -9.63
C VAL A 388 28.01 23.98 -8.52
N ASN A 389 28.61 22.93 -7.99
CA ASN A 389 29.75 23.05 -7.11
C ASN A 389 31.04 23.27 -7.89
N ASN A 390 32.00 24.02 -7.33
CA ASN A 390 33.30 24.27 -7.98
C ASN A 390 34.12 22.99 -8.20
N ASP A 391 34.01 22.03 -7.28
CA ASP A 391 34.51 20.66 -7.45
C ASP A 391 33.35 19.70 -7.26
N ILE A 392 32.72 19.38 -8.38
CA ILE A 392 31.52 18.55 -8.47
C ILE A 392 31.73 17.17 -7.84
N SER A 393 32.97 16.64 -7.86
CA SER A 393 33.30 15.30 -7.38
C SER A 393 33.63 15.21 -5.88
N LYS A 394 34.07 16.32 -5.25
CA LYS A 394 34.60 16.28 -3.87
C LYS A 394 33.79 17.05 -2.84
N ASN A 395 33.01 18.04 -3.26
CA ASN A 395 32.44 19.04 -2.34
C ASN A 395 30.91 19.16 -2.41
N VAL A 396 30.19 18.09 -2.75
CA VAL A 396 28.72 18.04 -2.93
C VAL A 396 27.96 18.71 -1.78
N LYS A 397 26.94 19.50 -2.12
CA LYS A 397 26.18 20.37 -1.20
C LYS A 397 24.68 20.14 -1.33
N THR A 398 23.91 20.57 -0.34
CA THR A 398 22.44 20.59 -0.44
C THR A 398 21.96 21.71 -1.36
N THR A 399 20.70 21.67 -1.78
CA THR A 399 20.08 22.71 -2.61
C THR A 399 20.17 24.08 -1.91
N SER A 400 19.86 24.15 -0.62
CA SER A 400 19.95 25.41 0.14
C SER A 400 21.39 25.93 0.30
N GLN A 401 22.39 25.06 0.44
CA GLN A 401 23.80 25.48 0.54
C GLN A 401 24.27 26.11 -0.78
N ILE A 402 23.98 25.47 -1.92
CA ILE A 402 24.31 26.02 -3.25
C ILE A 402 23.60 27.36 -3.45
N ALA A 403 22.32 27.44 -3.08
CA ALA A 403 21.55 28.68 -3.19
C ALA A 403 22.13 29.82 -2.34
N LYS A 404 22.49 29.55 -1.08
CA LYS A 404 23.05 30.56 -0.16
C LYS A 404 24.40 31.09 -0.63
N GLU A 405 25.29 30.23 -1.09
CA GLU A 405 26.61 30.63 -1.59
C GLU A 405 26.51 31.52 -2.83
N ASN A 406 25.52 31.26 -3.68
CA ASN A 406 25.25 32.06 -4.88
C ASN A 406 24.31 33.25 -4.61
N LYS A 407 23.91 33.48 -3.35
CA LYS A 407 22.95 34.53 -2.95
C LYS A 407 21.62 34.45 -3.72
N ALA A 408 21.18 33.24 -4.08
CA ALA A 408 19.95 33.04 -4.84
C ALA A 408 18.71 33.39 -4.02
N ILE A 409 17.69 33.95 -4.68
CA ILE A 409 16.36 34.21 -4.10
C ILE A 409 15.59 32.90 -3.89
N CYS A 410 15.59 32.03 -4.91
CA CYS A 410 14.99 30.70 -4.85
C CYS A 410 15.82 29.67 -5.63
N ALA A 411 15.68 28.40 -5.28
CA ALA A 411 16.33 27.29 -5.97
C ALA A 411 15.55 25.97 -5.82
N ILE A 412 15.70 25.08 -6.80
CA ILE A 412 15.28 23.68 -6.75
C ILE A 412 16.42 22.76 -7.22
N ASN A 413 16.44 21.52 -6.76
CA ASN A 413 17.37 20.51 -7.28
C ASN A 413 17.09 20.20 -8.76
N ALA A 414 18.12 19.82 -9.53
CA ALA A 414 18.03 19.72 -10.99
C ALA A 414 18.42 18.33 -11.56
N GLY A 415 19.63 18.18 -12.08
CA GLY A 415 20.05 17.06 -12.93
C GLY A 415 20.40 15.76 -12.20
N ALA A 416 20.62 14.71 -13.00
CA ALA A 416 20.91 13.35 -12.53
C ALA A 416 22.34 13.23 -12.02
N PHE A 417 22.54 12.26 -11.11
CA PHE A 417 23.86 11.87 -10.64
C PHE A 417 23.88 10.40 -10.20
N THR A 418 25.06 9.81 -10.17
CA THR A 418 25.34 8.54 -9.50
C THR A 418 25.93 8.79 -8.12
N ASP A 419 25.59 7.91 -7.18
CA ASP A 419 26.07 7.92 -5.80
C ASP A 419 26.77 6.57 -5.57
N ASP A 420 28.07 6.53 -5.89
CA ASP A 420 28.90 5.34 -5.77
C ASP A 420 29.69 5.44 -4.46
N LEU A 421 29.58 4.41 -3.61
CA LEU A 421 30.24 4.31 -2.30
C LEU A 421 31.76 4.53 -2.36
N ASP A 422 32.39 4.23 -3.49
CA ASP A 422 33.85 4.34 -3.70
C ASP A 422 34.27 5.64 -4.42
N ASN A 423 33.38 6.27 -5.20
CA ASN A 423 33.72 7.39 -6.11
C ASN A 423 33.02 8.72 -5.76
N GLY A 424 32.12 8.74 -4.78
CA GLY A 424 31.36 9.93 -4.40
C GLY A 424 30.19 10.23 -5.34
N PHE A 425 29.73 11.49 -5.35
CA PHE A 425 28.63 11.91 -6.22
C PHE A 425 29.20 12.41 -7.56
N SER A 426 28.77 11.80 -8.67
CA SER A 426 29.15 12.24 -10.02
C SER A 426 27.91 12.58 -10.83
N PRO A 427 27.84 13.73 -11.55
CA PRO A 427 26.72 13.98 -12.44
C PRO A 427 26.64 12.94 -13.54
N THR A 428 25.47 12.87 -14.15
CA THR A 428 25.22 12.02 -15.31
C THR A 428 24.63 12.86 -16.43
N GLY A 429 25.09 12.61 -17.66
CA GLY A 429 24.69 13.35 -18.85
C GLY A 429 25.47 14.66 -19.01
N LEU A 430 24.72 15.73 -19.22
CA LEU A 430 25.23 17.05 -19.55
C LEU A 430 24.89 18.05 -18.44
N ILE A 431 25.85 18.91 -18.09
CA ILE A 431 25.61 20.16 -17.37
C ILE A 431 26.21 21.32 -18.16
N MET A 432 25.39 22.34 -18.44
CA MET A 432 25.80 23.61 -19.02
C MET A 432 25.51 24.77 -18.09
N HIS A 433 26.43 25.71 -18.02
CA HIS A 433 26.30 26.95 -17.26
C HIS A 433 26.93 28.11 -18.05
N ASN A 434 26.23 29.23 -18.16
CA ASN A 434 26.64 30.40 -18.95
C ASN A 434 27.14 30.05 -20.38
N GLY A 435 26.45 29.12 -21.05
CA GLY A 435 26.74 28.68 -22.42
C GLY A 435 27.95 27.76 -22.57
N LYS A 436 28.61 27.41 -21.46
CA LYS A 436 29.74 26.48 -21.43
C LYS A 436 29.32 25.12 -20.90
N VAL A 437 29.86 24.06 -21.48
CA VAL A 437 29.73 22.70 -20.96
C VAL A 437 30.64 22.56 -19.73
N ILE A 438 30.05 22.33 -18.57
CA ILE A 438 30.76 22.11 -17.31
C ILE A 438 31.04 20.63 -17.10
N PHE A 439 30.10 19.78 -17.49
CA PHE A 439 30.23 18.32 -17.41
C PHE A 439 29.52 17.69 -18.61
N ASN A 440 30.11 16.64 -19.19
CA ASN A 440 29.53 15.86 -20.27
C ASN A 440 30.11 14.45 -20.28
N ASP A 441 29.30 13.45 -19.98
CA ASP A 441 29.64 12.02 -20.12
C ASP A 441 28.94 11.35 -21.32
N ILE A 442 28.29 12.14 -22.17
CA ILE A 442 27.63 11.66 -23.39
C ILE A 442 28.71 11.43 -24.46
N GLU A 443 28.94 10.16 -24.81
CA GLU A 443 30.01 9.74 -25.74
C GLU A 443 29.91 10.38 -27.14
N ASP A 444 28.71 10.68 -27.62
CA ASP A 444 28.46 11.28 -28.93
C ASP A 444 27.66 12.59 -28.79
N ASN A 445 28.27 13.71 -29.17
CA ASN A 445 27.65 15.04 -29.12
C ASN A 445 26.44 15.21 -30.04
N ALA A 446 26.25 14.34 -31.03
CA ALA A 446 25.08 14.30 -31.90
C ALA A 446 23.94 13.45 -31.30
N LYS A 447 24.22 12.63 -30.29
CA LYS A 447 23.21 11.82 -29.61
C LYS A 447 22.23 12.70 -28.86
N LYS A 448 20.93 12.50 -29.10
CA LYS A 448 19.87 13.19 -28.36
C LYS A 448 19.63 12.50 -27.02
N THR A 449 19.54 13.30 -25.96
CA THR A 449 19.23 12.85 -24.60
C THR A 449 18.22 13.79 -23.98
N GLU A 450 17.51 13.35 -22.94
CA GLU A 450 16.58 14.20 -22.20
C GLU A 450 17.33 15.36 -21.54
N ILE A 451 16.94 16.58 -21.91
CA ILE A 451 17.52 17.83 -21.43
C ILE A 451 16.42 18.73 -20.89
N VAL A 452 16.75 19.44 -19.82
CA VAL A 452 16.00 20.59 -19.32
C VAL A 452 16.96 21.77 -19.29
N GLY A 453 16.62 22.88 -19.94
CA GLY A 453 17.52 24.02 -20.03
C GLY A 453 16.85 25.32 -20.44
N PHE A 454 17.62 26.40 -20.41
CA PHE A 454 17.17 27.74 -20.80
C PHE A 454 18.09 28.32 -21.88
N THR A 455 17.49 28.94 -22.88
CA THR A 455 18.21 29.75 -23.87
C THR A 455 18.63 31.10 -23.30
N ASP A 456 19.51 31.80 -24.03
CA ASP A 456 19.87 33.20 -23.79
C ASP A 456 18.65 34.15 -23.72
N LYS A 457 17.55 33.80 -24.39
CA LYS A 457 16.26 34.49 -24.36
C LYS A 457 15.35 34.08 -23.20
N GLY A 458 15.81 33.17 -22.33
CA GLY A 458 15.04 32.66 -21.20
C GLY A 458 13.93 31.68 -21.59
N ILE A 459 14.01 31.03 -22.76
CA ILE A 459 13.02 30.03 -23.19
C ILE A 459 13.39 28.67 -22.59
N LEU A 460 12.44 28.03 -21.92
CA LEU A 460 12.59 26.68 -21.36
C LEU A 460 12.54 25.64 -22.48
N LEU A 461 13.67 24.95 -22.66
CA LEU A 461 13.84 23.78 -23.51
C LEU A 461 13.61 22.51 -22.70
N VAL A 462 12.82 21.59 -23.25
CA VAL A 462 12.51 20.29 -22.67
C VAL A 462 12.59 19.18 -23.72
N GLY A 463 12.87 17.95 -23.31
CA GLY A 463 12.85 16.76 -24.15
C GLY A 463 14.22 16.41 -24.74
N ASN A 464 14.22 15.64 -25.83
CA ASN A 464 15.44 15.07 -26.41
C ASN A 464 16.20 16.08 -27.28
N HIS A 465 17.38 16.51 -26.81
CA HIS A 465 18.30 17.42 -27.51
C HIS A 465 19.72 16.87 -27.54
N SER A 466 20.44 17.16 -28.62
CA SER A 466 21.88 16.93 -28.75
C SER A 466 22.68 18.17 -28.32
N LEU A 467 23.96 18.02 -27.98
CA LEU A 467 24.80 19.16 -27.63
C LEU A 467 24.90 20.19 -28.77
N ASN A 468 24.91 19.72 -30.02
CA ASN A 468 24.94 20.59 -31.19
C ASN A 468 23.65 21.42 -31.33
N GLU A 469 22.49 20.82 -31.08
CA GLU A 469 21.20 21.54 -31.07
C GLU A 469 21.16 22.58 -29.96
N LEU A 470 21.63 22.24 -28.75
CA LEU A 470 21.68 23.18 -27.64
C LEU A 470 22.53 24.41 -27.96
N LYS A 471 23.69 24.22 -28.60
CA LYS A 471 24.54 25.33 -29.07
C LYS A 471 23.83 26.19 -30.13
N ASN A 472 23.17 25.56 -31.10
CA ASN A 472 22.43 26.27 -32.16
C ASN A 472 21.24 27.07 -31.62
N LEU A 473 20.65 26.61 -30.52
CA LEU A 473 19.55 27.30 -29.83
C LEU A 473 20.02 28.35 -28.82
N ASN A 474 21.33 28.66 -28.77
CA ASN A 474 21.96 29.55 -27.80
C ASN A 474 21.60 29.19 -26.34
N THR A 475 21.64 27.89 -26.02
CA THR A 475 21.36 27.40 -24.66
C THR A 475 22.43 27.88 -23.70
N THR A 476 22.05 28.61 -22.66
CA THR A 476 22.97 29.11 -21.64
C THR A 476 23.06 28.18 -20.44
N GLU A 477 21.96 27.53 -20.08
CA GLU A 477 21.84 26.74 -18.87
C GLU A 477 21.17 25.41 -19.21
N ALA A 478 21.73 24.28 -18.81
CA ALA A 478 21.12 22.98 -19.09
C ALA A 478 21.57 21.91 -18.11
N VAL A 479 20.69 20.94 -17.86
CA VAL A 479 21.00 19.68 -17.18
C VAL A 479 20.37 18.51 -17.91
N SER A 480 20.97 17.33 -17.82
CA SER A 480 20.33 16.08 -18.24
C SER A 480 19.37 15.56 -17.17
N PHE A 481 18.09 15.61 -17.49
CA PHE A 481 17.02 14.90 -16.77
C PHE A 481 15.75 14.88 -17.63
N GLY A 482 14.82 14.00 -17.27
CA GLY A 482 13.49 13.97 -17.88
C GLY A 482 12.54 13.04 -17.13
N PRO A 483 11.45 12.60 -17.79
CA PRO A 483 11.03 12.96 -19.14
C PRO A 483 10.40 14.36 -19.20
N ALA A 484 10.35 14.93 -20.42
CA ALA A 484 9.46 16.05 -20.71
C ALA A 484 7.99 15.69 -20.40
N LEU A 485 7.29 16.58 -19.69
CA LEU A 485 5.90 16.40 -19.24
C LEU A 485 4.92 17.16 -20.13
N ILE A 486 5.30 18.36 -20.58
CA ILE A 486 4.48 19.19 -21.47
C ILE A 486 5.40 19.76 -22.54
N VAL A 487 5.02 19.58 -23.80
CA VAL A 487 5.77 20.11 -24.95
C VAL A 487 4.81 20.90 -25.81
N ASN A 488 5.07 22.20 -25.96
CA ASN A 488 4.25 23.11 -26.76
C ASN A 488 2.76 23.08 -26.40
N GLY A 489 2.47 23.12 -25.09
CA GLY A 489 1.12 23.09 -24.51
C GLY A 489 0.44 21.73 -24.55
N LYS A 490 1.12 20.68 -25.04
CA LYS A 490 0.56 19.33 -25.14
C LYS A 490 1.13 18.42 -24.06
N PRO A 491 0.29 17.71 -23.28
CA PRO A 491 0.75 16.68 -22.35
C PRO A 491 1.45 15.54 -23.09
N THR A 492 2.50 14.98 -22.49
CA THR A 492 3.22 13.82 -23.04
C THR A 492 2.73 12.50 -22.44
N ILE A 493 2.22 12.54 -21.20
CA ILE A 493 1.68 11.39 -20.47
C ILE A 493 0.17 11.33 -20.71
N LYS A 494 -0.30 10.17 -21.17
CA LYS A 494 -1.72 9.90 -21.43
C LYS A 494 -2.47 9.57 -20.14
N ASP A 495 -3.77 9.90 -20.13
CA ASP A 495 -4.68 9.52 -19.05
C ASP A 495 -4.67 8.00 -18.83
N GLY A 496 -4.68 7.59 -17.56
CA GLY A 496 -4.59 6.19 -17.12
C GLY A 496 -3.15 5.65 -16.96
N SER A 497 -2.11 6.42 -17.30
CA SER A 497 -0.71 6.10 -17.01
C SER A 497 -0.20 6.84 -15.78
N ASP A 498 0.71 6.24 -14.99
CA ASP A 498 1.43 6.94 -13.90
C ASP A 498 2.71 7.68 -14.39
N GLY A 499 2.98 7.61 -15.71
CA GLY A 499 4.23 8.09 -16.31
C GLY A 499 5.44 7.20 -16.06
N GLY A 500 5.26 5.97 -15.58
CA GLY A 500 6.28 4.91 -15.55
C GLY A 500 7.28 4.97 -14.40
N MET A 501 7.20 5.98 -13.52
CA MET A 501 8.12 6.14 -12.38
C MET A 501 7.46 5.93 -11.01
N GLY A 502 6.19 5.48 -10.95
CA GLY A 502 5.45 5.27 -9.72
C GLY A 502 5.17 6.54 -8.91
N MET A 503 4.69 6.39 -7.67
CA MET A 503 4.53 7.50 -6.73
C MET A 503 5.82 7.75 -5.94
N ALA A 504 6.30 8.99 -5.93
CA ALA A 504 7.50 9.40 -5.20
C ALA A 504 7.45 10.91 -4.89
N PRO A 505 8.34 11.44 -4.03
CA PRO A 505 8.65 12.86 -4.06
C PRO A 505 9.10 13.26 -5.47
N ARG A 506 8.69 14.44 -5.93
CA ARG A 506 8.95 14.92 -7.30
C ARG A 506 9.48 16.34 -7.27
N THR A 507 10.35 16.64 -8.21
CA THR A 507 10.74 18.01 -8.56
C THR A 507 10.49 18.19 -10.04
N ALA A 508 9.94 19.33 -10.43
CA ALA A 508 9.69 19.65 -11.82
C ALA A 508 9.80 21.15 -12.06
N ILE A 509 10.04 21.50 -13.32
CA ILE A 509 10.09 22.89 -13.77
C ILE A 509 9.21 23.04 -15.01
N GLY A 510 8.51 24.16 -15.09
CA GLY A 510 7.67 24.54 -16.22
C GLY A 510 7.83 26.00 -16.59
N GLN A 511 7.33 26.37 -17.75
CA GLN A 511 7.27 27.75 -18.21
C GLN A 511 5.95 27.99 -18.92
N LYS A 512 5.25 29.06 -18.55
CA LYS A 512 4.02 29.53 -19.20
C LYS A 512 4.34 30.25 -20.53
N ALA A 513 3.34 30.43 -21.38
CA ALA A 513 3.52 31.14 -22.65
C ALA A 513 3.94 32.63 -22.48
N ASP A 514 3.63 33.23 -21.32
CA ASP A 514 4.02 34.60 -20.95
C ASP A 514 5.48 34.70 -20.42
N GLY A 515 6.22 33.59 -20.38
CA GLY A 515 7.59 33.53 -19.90
C GLY A 515 7.74 33.28 -18.39
N THR A 516 6.65 33.27 -17.62
CA THR A 516 6.67 32.93 -16.19
C THR A 516 7.19 31.52 -15.98
N VAL A 517 8.21 31.37 -15.14
CA VAL A 517 8.79 30.07 -14.77
C VAL A 517 8.07 29.52 -13.54
N ILE A 518 7.79 28.23 -13.56
CA ILE A 518 7.13 27.49 -12.49
C ILE A 518 8.15 26.51 -11.92
N MET A 519 8.49 26.65 -10.64
CA MET A 519 9.25 25.63 -9.92
C MET A 519 8.30 24.85 -9.02
N LEU A 520 8.33 23.52 -9.07
CA LEU A 520 7.42 22.65 -8.34
C LEU A 520 8.21 21.59 -7.57
N THR A 521 7.92 21.45 -6.28
CA THR A 521 8.32 20.29 -5.48
C THR A 521 7.10 19.65 -4.84
N ILE A 522 7.11 18.33 -4.80
CA ILE A 522 6.09 17.51 -4.15
C ILE A 522 6.78 16.62 -3.13
N ASP A 523 6.33 16.73 -1.89
CA ASP A 523 6.82 15.88 -0.81
C ASP A 523 6.31 14.44 -1.02
N GLY A 524 7.05 13.45 -0.53
CA GLY A 524 6.66 12.06 -0.67
C GLY A 524 7.31 11.16 0.37
N ARG A 525 6.90 9.88 0.42
CA ARG A 525 7.38 8.88 1.40
C ARG A 525 7.19 9.32 2.86
N ARG A 526 6.18 10.15 3.13
CA ARG A 526 5.79 10.64 4.46
C ARG A 526 4.33 10.32 4.75
N VAL A 527 3.95 10.33 6.02
CA VAL A 527 2.56 10.07 6.46
C VAL A 527 1.59 11.11 5.86
N GLU A 528 2.02 12.37 5.82
CA GLU A 528 1.20 13.46 5.29
C GLU A 528 1.29 13.63 3.76
N SER A 529 2.26 12.98 3.11
CA SER A 529 2.49 13.08 1.67
C SER A 529 3.15 11.79 1.16
N LEU A 530 2.37 10.95 0.47
CA LEU A 530 2.86 9.69 -0.08
C LEU A 530 3.76 9.93 -1.30
N GLY A 531 3.49 10.98 -2.06
CA GLY A 531 4.19 11.35 -3.30
C GLY A 531 3.24 11.43 -4.49
N ALA A 532 3.76 11.89 -5.62
CA ALA A 532 3.02 12.07 -6.87
C ALA A 532 3.54 11.15 -7.98
N THR A 533 2.62 10.74 -8.85
CA THR A 533 2.95 10.18 -10.16
C THR A 533 3.38 11.30 -11.10
N LEU A 534 4.03 10.99 -12.23
CA LEU A 534 4.37 12.04 -13.19
C LEU A 534 3.14 12.62 -13.90
N LEU A 535 2.05 11.85 -14.01
CA LEU A 535 0.78 12.36 -14.50
C LEU A 535 0.23 13.44 -13.56
N ASP A 536 0.30 13.22 -12.24
CA ASP A 536 -0.09 14.25 -11.27
C ASP A 536 0.74 15.53 -11.45
N VAL A 537 2.07 15.40 -11.60
CA VAL A 537 2.97 16.54 -11.83
C VAL A 537 2.62 17.28 -13.12
N GLN A 538 2.42 16.55 -14.22
CA GLN A 538 2.02 17.11 -15.51
C GLN A 538 0.71 17.90 -15.38
N ASN A 539 -0.28 17.31 -14.71
CA ASN A 539 -1.60 17.93 -14.57
C ASN A 539 -1.55 19.20 -13.71
N ILE A 540 -0.75 19.21 -12.63
CA ILE A 540 -0.52 20.42 -11.84
C ILE A 540 0.09 21.51 -12.71
N LEU A 541 1.13 21.19 -13.49
CA LEU A 541 1.80 22.18 -14.33
C LEU A 541 0.88 22.70 -15.45
N LEU A 542 0.04 21.85 -16.05
CA LEU A 542 -1.00 22.27 -16.99
C LEU A 542 -2.04 23.18 -16.35
N GLU A 543 -2.52 22.85 -15.15
CA GLU A 543 -3.48 23.67 -14.40
C GLU A 543 -2.92 25.06 -14.10
N HIS A 544 -1.61 25.18 -13.90
CA HIS A 544 -0.89 26.45 -13.71
C HIS A 544 -0.43 27.09 -15.02
N GLY A 545 -0.88 26.57 -16.17
CA GLY A 545 -0.68 27.17 -17.49
C GLY A 545 0.68 26.93 -18.12
N ALA A 546 1.42 25.91 -17.69
CA ALA A 546 2.70 25.56 -18.30
C ALA A 546 2.54 25.20 -19.79
N TYR A 547 3.32 25.86 -20.63
CA TYR A 547 3.43 25.60 -22.05
C TYR A 547 4.54 24.58 -22.35
N ASN A 548 5.67 24.67 -21.64
CA ASN A 548 6.69 23.64 -21.61
C ASN A 548 6.94 23.22 -20.16
N ALA A 549 7.18 21.92 -19.92
CA ALA A 549 7.51 21.42 -18.60
C ALA A 549 8.29 20.10 -18.67
N SER A 550 9.16 19.88 -17.68
CA SER A 550 9.90 18.64 -17.55
C SER A 550 10.06 18.23 -16.10
N ASN A 551 10.18 16.92 -15.91
CA ASN A 551 10.56 16.32 -14.63
C ASN A 551 12.06 16.53 -14.38
N LEU A 552 12.42 16.73 -13.12
CA LEU A 552 13.80 16.84 -12.62
C LEU A 552 14.09 15.70 -11.64
N ASP A 553 15.30 15.66 -11.08
CA ASP A 553 15.64 14.64 -10.09
C ASP A 553 14.69 14.67 -8.89
N GLY A 554 14.22 13.50 -8.49
CA GLY A 554 13.13 13.34 -7.53
C GLY A 554 13.55 12.56 -6.30
N GLY A 555 12.58 11.96 -5.62
CA GLY A 555 12.86 11.11 -4.47
C GLY A 555 13.52 11.89 -3.33
N SER A 556 14.61 11.35 -2.78
CA SER A 556 15.30 11.99 -1.65
C SER A 556 15.97 13.32 -2.01
N SER A 557 16.18 13.58 -3.30
CA SER A 557 16.79 14.82 -3.79
C SER A 557 15.80 15.99 -3.83
N SER A 558 14.48 15.73 -3.77
CA SER A 558 13.46 16.77 -3.91
C SER A 558 13.53 17.83 -2.81
N SER A 559 14.02 19.02 -3.18
CA SER A 559 14.18 20.17 -2.29
C SER A 559 13.91 21.49 -3.01
N MET A 560 13.27 22.41 -2.31
CA MET A 560 13.00 23.78 -2.75
C MET A 560 13.40 24.77 -1.66
N TYR A 561 14.23 25.73 -2.06
CA TYR A 561 14.70 26.84 -1.23
C TYR A 561 14.07 28.15 -1.71
N TYR A 562 13.59 28.97 -0.78
CA TYR A 562 13.03 30.30 -1.04
C TYR A 562 13.16 31.18 0.20
N ASN A 563 13.60 32.43 0.03
CA ASN A 563 13.74 33.42 1.09
C ASN A 563 14.47 32.85 2.33
N GLU A 564 15.70 32.37 2.12
CA GLU A 564 16.62 31.89 3.16
C GLU A 564 16.25 30.59 3.88
N LYS A 565 15.17 29.93 3.46
CA LYS A 565 14.70 28.67 4.04
C LYS A 565 14.36 27.62 2.99
N VAL A 566 14.43 26.36 3.40
CA VAL A 566 13.82 25.24 2.67
C VAL A 566 12.33 25.26 2.97
N ILE A 567 11.48 25.28 1.93
CA ILE A 567 10.03 25.50 2.08
C ILE A 567 9.19 24.23 1.91
N ASN A 568 9.77 23.15 1.38
CA ASN A 568 9.13 21.83 1.35
C ASN A 568 9.67 20.94 2.49
N ASN A 569 9.24 19.67 2.54
CA ASN A 569 9.67 18.70 3.57
C ASN A 569 10.47 17.53 2.95
N PRO A 570 11.77 17.73 2.64
CA PRO A 570 12.64 16.72 2.03
C PRO A 570 12.60 15.39 2.75
N CYS A 571 12.52 14.25 2.05
CA CYS A 571 12.22 12.97 2.70
C CYS A 571 13.40 12.25 3.38
N ASP A 572 14.63 12.77 3.26
CA ASP A 572 15.78 12.17 3.94
C ASP A 572 15.69 12.41 5.46
N SER A 573 16.13 11.41 6.24
CA SER A 573 16.25 11.48 7.69
C SER A 573 17.10 12.65 8.19
N LYS A 574 18.06 13.11 7.39
CA LYS A 574 18.96 14.24 7.71
C LYS A 574 18.49 15.58 7.12
N GLY A 575 17.31 15.64 6.50
CA GLY A 575 16.80 16.84 5.83
C GLY A 575 17.05 16.80 4.32
N GLU A 576 17.66 17.84 3.77
CA GLU A 576 18.00 17.87 2.34
C GLU A 576 19.10 16.86 2.01
N ARG A 577 18.95 16.14 0.89
CA ARG A 577 20.04 15.35 0.32
C ARG A 577 21.04 16.25 -0.40
N LEU A 578 22.30 15.80 -0.46
CA LEU A 578 23.32 16.37 -1.32
C LEU A 578 22.94 16.18 -2.80
N VAL A 579 23.17 17.21 -3.61
CA VAL A 579 22.86 17.24 -5.05
C VAL A 579 24.02 17.84 -5.82
N VAL A 580 24.13 17.49 -7.11
CA VAL A 580 25.23 17.98 -7.98
C VAL A 580 24.88 19.26 -8.74
N SER A 581 23.59 19.54 -8.93
CA SER A 581 23.12 20.70 -9.67
C SER A 581 21.75 21.20 -9.18
N THR A 582 21.50 22.48 -9.39
CA THR A 582 20.25 23.17 -9.05
C THR A 582 19.84 24.11 -10.19
N PHE A 583 18.55 24.41 -10.30
CA PHE A 583 18.08 25.61 -11.00
C PHE A 583 17.77 26.69 -9.96
N MET A 584 18.27 27.90 -10.16
CA MET A 584 18.12 28.98 -9.20
C MET A 584 17.92 30.35 -9.86
N VAL A 585 17.36 31.28 -9.09
CA VAL A 585 17.13 32.67 -9.48
C VAL A 585 18.07 33.54 -8.66
N LEU A 586 18.93 34.31 -9.32
CA LEU A 586 19.81 35.27 -8.68
C LEU A 586 19.07 36.60 -8.38
N PRO A 587 19.60 37.45 -7.46
CA PRO A 587 18.99 38.72 -7.05
C PRO A 587 18.63 39.67 -8.20
#